data_AF-A0A531L3B9-F1
#
_entry.id   AF-A0A531L3B9-F1
#
_cell.length_a   1.000
_cell.length_b   1.000
_cell.length_c   1.000
_cell.angle_alpha   90.00
_cell.angle_beta   90.00
_cell.angle_gamma   90.00
#
_symmetry.space_group_name_H-M   'P 1'
#
loop_
_entity.id
_entity.type
_entity.pdbx_description
1 polymer ?
#
loop_
_entity_poly.entity_id
_entity_poly.type
_entity_poly.pdbx_seq_one_letter_code
_entity_poly.pdbx_strand_id
1 'polypeptide(L)' 'MAAVTLKNVVKRFGVFEIVHGANIDVNDGEFVVFVGPSG' A
#
# COMPACT_ATOMS: atom_id res chain seq x y z
N MET A 1 11.66 -14.68 6.04
CA MET A 1 11.67 -13.64 4.99
C MET A 1 11.70 -12.31 5.74
N ALA A 2 11.15 -11.19 5.24
CA ALA A 2 11.08 -9.95 6.00
C ALA A 2 9.63 -9.45 6.08
N ALA A 3 9.23 -8.93 7.25
CA ALA A 3 7.96 -8.23 7.40
C ALA A 3 7.98 -6.88 6.66
N VAL A 4 6.82 -6.43 6.19
CA VAL A 4 6.65 -5.15 5.50
C VAL A 4 5.60 -4.33 6.21
N THR A 5 5.93 -3.09 6.54
CA THR A 5 5.00 -2.12 7.14
C THR A 5 5.00 -0.82 6.33
N LEU A 6 3.82 -0.42 5.89
CA LEU A 6 3.53 0.85 5.23
C LEU A 6 2.69 1.68 6.18
N LYS A 7 3.16 2.88 6.55
CA LYS A 7 2.45 3.80 7.45
C LYS A 7 2.14 5.09 6.73
N ASN A 8 0.86 5.43 6.65
CA ASN A 8 0.32 6.64 6.05
C ASN A 8 0.96 6.97 4.69
N VAL A 9 1.06 5.96 3.82
CA VAL A 9 1.71 6.11 2.52
C VAL A 9 0.79 6.91 1.62
N VAL A 10 1.30 8.05 1.15
CA VAL A 10 0.61 8.93 0.21
C VAL A 10 1.41 9.01 -1.08
N LYS A 11 0.73 8.91 -2.22
CA LYS A 11 1.34 9.11 -3.52
C LYS A 11 0.50 10.07 -4.35
N ARG A 12 1.17 11.08 -4.92
CA ARG A 12 0.56 12.11 -5.77
C ARG A 12 1.33 12.29 -7.07
N PHE A 13 0.60 12.67 -8.11
CA PHE A 13 1.12 13.22 -9.36
C PHE A 13 0.51 14.61 -9.56
N GLY A 14 1.29 15.64 -9.24
CA GLY A 14 0.76 17.01 -9.18
C GLY A 14 -0.32 17.14 -8.11
N VAL A 15 -1.49 17.64 -8.51
CA VAL A 15 -2.67 17.80 -7.63
C VAL A 15 -3.46 16.51 -7.42
N PHE A 16 -3.19 15.47 -8.22
CA PHE A 16 -3.94 14.21 -8.15
C PHE A 16 -3.28 13.25 -7.16
N GLU A 17 -4.02 12.82 -6.14
CA GLU A 17 -3.59 11.82 -5.18
C GLU A 17 -4.08 10.44 -5.61
N ILE A 18 -3.15 9.49 -5.77
CA ILE A 18 -3.43 8.12 -6.24
C ILE A 18 -3.37 7.08 -5.12
N VAL A 19 -2.68 7.39 -4.02
CA VAL A 19 -2.71 6.58 -2.80
C VAL A 19 -3.06 7.51 -1.66
N HIS A 20 -4.21 7.27 -1.05
CA HIS A 20 -4.82 8.12 -0.03
C HIS A 20 -4.50 7.63 1.38
N GLY A 21 -3.23 7.72 1.80
CA GLY A 21 -2.83 7.41 3.17
C GLY A 21 -2.99 5.93 3.54
N ALA A 22 -2.36 5.04 2.77
CA ALA A 22 -2.43 3.60 3.01
C ALA A 22 -1.64 3.18 4.26
N ASN A 23 -2.26 2.36 5.10
CA ASN A 23 -1.64 1.69 6.24
C ASN A 23 -1.75 0.18 6.02
N ILE A 24 -0.62 -0.51 5.89
CA ILE A 24 -0.57 -1.94 5.58
C ILE A 24 0.52 -2.57 6.44
N ASP A 25 0.20 -3.70 7.06
CA ASP A 25 1.14 -4.56 7.75
C ASP A 25 1.08 -5.95 7.14
N VAL A 26 2.21 -6.46 6.67
CA VAL A 26 2.39 -7.81 6.12
C VAL A 26 3.43 -8.52 6.99
N ASN A 27 3.01 -9.60 7.62
CA ASN A 27 3.86 -10.36 8.53
C ASN A 27 4.84 -11.25 7.76
N ASP A 28 5.90 -11.71 8.44
CA ASP A 28 6.85 -12.63 7.82
C ASP A 28 6.17 -13.95 7.43
N GLY A 29 6.35 -14.36 6.17
CA GLY A 29 5.72 -15.57 5.62
C GLY A 29 4.25 -15.43 5.23
N GLU A 30 3.66 -14.24 5.35
CA GLU A 30 2.28 -13.98 4.94
C GLU A 30 2.15 -13.86 3.42
N PHE A 31 1.11 -14.46 2.84
CA PHE A 31 0.79 -14.34 1.43
C PHE A 31 -0.38 -13.38 1.24
N VAL A 32 -0.08 -12.20 0.66
CA VAL A 32 -1.07 -11.12 0.48
C VAL A 32 -1.19 -10.77 -1.00
N VAL A 33 -2.41 -10.51 -1.45
CA VAL A 33 -2.70 -10.05 -2.81
C VAL A 33 -3.48 -8.74 -2.73
N PHE A 34 -3.06 -7.73 -3.48
CA PHE A 34 -3.82 -6.50 -3.67
C PHE A 34 -4.66 -6.58 -4.94
N VAL A 35 -5.95 -6.26 -4.82
CA VAL A 35 -6.92 -6.30 -5.92
C VAL A 35 -7.72 -5.01 -5.95
N GLY A 36 -8.15 -4.62 -7.15
CA GLY A 36 -8.94 -3.41 -7.39
C GLY A 36 -9.32 -3.30 -8.87
N PRO A 37 -10.23 -2.37 -9.23
CA PRO A 37 -10.50 -2.03 -10.63
C PRO A 37 -9.27 -1.41 -11.30
N SER A 38 -9.39 -1.07 -12.59
CA SER A 38 -8.33 -0.30 -13.27
C SER A 38 -8.30 1.13 -12.76
N GLY A 39 -7.12 1.58 -12.33
CA GLY A 39 -6.91 2.86 -11.65
C GLY A 39 -7.18 2.79 -10.16
#